data_AF-A0A815Q3Q1-F1
#
_entry.id   AF-A0A815Q3Q1-F1
#
_cell.length_a   1.000
_cell.length_b   1.000
_cell.length_c   1.000
_cell.angle_alpha   90.00
_cell.angle_beta   90.00
_cell.angle_gamma   90.00
#
_symmetry.space_group_name_H-M   'P 1'
#
loop_
_entity.id
_entity.type
_entity.pdbx_description
1 polymer ?
#
loop_
_entity_poly.entity_id
_entity_poly.type
_entity_poly.pdbx_seq_one_letter_code
_entity_poly.pdbx_strand_id
1 'polypeptide(L)'
;MVSRRMPPNFLMLVIAFMLGTFVDLFWNWKGISTEVVDLQTWDKNSKVTVHQRSDETNRLSFLPTSEVNHELQNNLILGAAVGLHLSVLHRFVQSARTSCNLCTITLLVHDFSMRSDDFRLLSDVFHVVLIPYQQFLLSNKHETFVMTAIYSQRWTIFSSYLQTLQNEGKAFDNVFICDVSDTVFQANVFKHMNTMGDGLYVFLEDIHFRISEQKINANWIKACYGQQMLQQIGNKSISCSGTVLGSWPAIITYLSAMAAQFLTRSRACLRIVGNDQGVHNFIIYNGLIPDTKIYLMPHETGFVGTLALPKWLKRNKFGYILNSRSEIYAVVHQINRSPQLLAQFNRVYQTLPDDVLNRKA
;
A
#
# COMPACT_ATOMS: atom_id res chain seq x y z
N MET A 1 7.75 -34.71 36.21
CA MET A 1 8.43 -33.44 36.55
C MET A 1 9.75 -33.37 35.80
N VAL A 2 9.77 -32.74 34.62
CA VAL A 2 11.00 -32.26 33.97
C VAL A 2 10.60 -30.98 33.23
N SER A 3 10.91 -29.82 33.82
CA SER A 3 10.70 -28.52 33.18
C SER A 3 11.82 -28.27 32.18
N ARG A 4 11.51 -28.18 30.89
CA ARG A 4 12.45 -27.61 29.91
C ARG A 4 12.22 -26.11 29.84
N ARG A 5 13.13 -25.36 30.47
CA ARG A 5 13.24 -23.90 30.35
C ARG A 5 13.62 -23.55 28.91
N MET A 6 12.85 -22.68 28.28
CA MET A 6 13.21 -22.06 26.99
C MET A 6 14.40 -21.10 27.18
N PRO A 7 15.29 -20.98 26.18
CA PRO A 7 16.45 -20.10 26.27
C PRO A 7 16.04 -18.61 26.24
N PRO A 8 16.82 -17.70 26.88
CA PRO A 8 16.38 -16.35 27.22
C PRO A 8 16.18 -15.39 26.03
N ASN A 9 16.53 -15.82 24.82
CA ASN A 9 16.59 -14.94 23.65
C ASN A 9 15.26 -14.81 22.90
N PHE A 10 14.22 -15.56 23.28
CA PHE A 10 12.89 -15.46 22.67
C PHE A 10 11.97 -14.46 23.40
N LEU A 11 12.24 -14.17 24.67
CA LEU A 11 11.44 -13.25 25.48
C LEU A 11 11.79 -11.77 25.23
N MET A 12 13.01 -11.48 24.75
CA MET A 12 13.44 -10.11 24.44
C MET A 12 12.87 -9.55 23.12
N LEU A 13 12.44 -10.41 22.18
CA LEU A 13 11.81 -9.98 20.92
C LEU A 13 10.32 -9.61 21.07
N VAL A 14 9.67 -10.09 22.14
CA VAL A 14 8.25 -9.79 22.42
C VAL A 14 8.07 -8.46 23.15
N ILE A 15 9.10 -7.97 23.85
CA ILE A 15 9.00 -6.71 24.63
C ILE A 15 9.33 -5.47 23.78
N ALA A 16 10.06 -5.61 22.68
CA ALA A 16 10.36 -4.49 21.77
C ALA A 16 9.15 -3.95 20.98
N PHE A 17 8.00 -4.64 21.04
CA PHE A 17 6.75 -4.20 20.41
C PHE A 17 5.85 -3.31 21.29
N MET A 18 6.19 -3.09 22.57
CA MET A 18 5.29 -2.40 23.51
C MET A 18 5.78 -1.05 24.04
N LEU A 19 7.06 -0.68 23.91
CA LEU A 19 7.53 0.63 24.38
C LEU A 19 8.64 1.16 23.46
N GLY A 20 8.36 2.27 22.76
CA GLY A 20 9.38 3.00 22.02
C GLY A 20 10.36 3.69 22.98
N THR A 21 11.66 3.49 22.76
CA THR A 21 12.77 4.46 22.90
C THR A 21 14.15 3.77 22.88
N PHE A 22 15.16 4.53 22.45
CA PHE A 22 16.62 4.29 22.47
C PHE A 22 17.28 3.57 21.28
N VAL A 23 17.77 4.40 20.35
CA VAL A 23 18.97 4.18 19.55
C VAL A 23 20.05 5.07 20.15
N ASP A 24 21.21 4.53 20.49
CA ASP A 24 22.52 5.18 20.37
C ASP A 24 23.61 4.20 20.80
N LEU A 25 24.51 3.87 19.87
CA LEU A 25 25.95 3.64 20.05
C LEU A 25 26.52 2.78 18.91
N PHE A 26 27.69 3.21 18.44
CA PHE A 26 28.60 2.58 17.47
C PHE A 26 28.44 2.97 16.00
N TRP A 27 28.98 4.17 15.75
CA TRP A 27 29.50 4.67 14.48
C TRP A 27 31.01 4.42 14.42
N ASN A 28 31.49 3.75 13.37
CA ASN A 28 32.76 4.01 12.64
C ASN A 28 33.22 2.74 11.90
N TRP A 29 33.13 2.72 10.56
CA TRP A 29 34.29 2.39 9.72
C TRP A 29 34.05 2.78 8.25
N LYS A 30 35.13 3.20 7.57
CA LYS A 30 35.16 3.78 6.22
C LYS A 30 35.53 2.73 5.17
N GLY A 31 34.98 2.94 3.98
CA GLY A 31 35.62 2.60 2.71
C GLY A 31 35.00 1.41 2.00
N ILE A 32 34.47 1.63 0.79
CA ILE A 32 34.68 0.82 -0.43
C ILE A 32 33.95 1.52 -1.60
N SER A 33 34.59 1.49 -2.77
CA SER A 33 34.26 2.13 -4.03
C SER A 33 33.02 1.56 -4.73
N THR A 34 32.36 2.41 -5.52
CA THR A 34 31.20 2.14 -6.35
C THR A 34 31.59 1.51 -7.69
N GLU A 35 31.08 0.31 -7.99
CA GLU A 35 30.92 -0.17 -9.36
C GLU A 35 29.42 -0.30 -9.68
N VAL A 36 29.06 0.16 -10.88
CA VAL A 36 27.70 0.20 -11.42
C VAL A 36 27.31 -1.21 -11.86
N VAL A 37 26.23 -1.75 -11.32
CA VAL A 37 25.69 -3.07 -11.72
C VAL A 37 24.58 -2.89 -12.76
N ASP A 38 24.79 -3.51 -13.91
CA ASP A 38 23.89 -3.60 -15.06
C ASP A 38 22.68 -4.51 -14.75
N LEU A 39 21.47 -4.07 -15.14
CA LEU A 39 20.17 -4.64 -14.73
C LEU A 39 19.60 -5.70 -15.69
N GLN A 40 20.41 -6.33 -16.54
CA GLN A 40 19.90 -7.14 -17.67
C GLN A 40 19.69 -8.65 -17.44
N THR A 41 19.79 -9.20 -16.23
CA THR A 41 19.64 -10.66 -16.04
C THR A 41 18.50 -11.03 -15.08
N TRP A 42 17.26 -11.00 -15.59
CA TRP A 42 16.10 -11.63 -14.94
C TRP A 42 15.82 -13.00 -15.57
N ASP A 43 15.71 -14.03 -14.73
CA ASP A 43 15.48 -15.44 -15.08
C ASP A 43 14.03 -15.68 -15.55
N LYS A 44 13.88 -16.29 -16.73
CA LYS A 44 12.62 -16.48 -17.48
C LYS A 44 11.68 -17.58 -16.94
N ASN A 45 11.93 -18.12 -15.75
CA ASN A 45 11.31 -19.38 -15.32
C ASN A 45 10.18 -19.29 -14.27
N SER A 46 9.73 -18.09 -13.88
CA SER A 46 8.55 -17.95 -12.99
C SER A 46 7.25 -17.87 -13.80
N LYS A 47 6.54 -18.99 -13.95
CA LYS A 47 5.17 -18.99 -14.48
C LYS A 47 4.21 -18.43 -13.43
N VAL A 48 3.71 -17.21 -13.63
CA VAL A 48 2.63 -16.63 -12.83
C VAL A 48 1.29 -17.07 -13.43
N THR A 49 0.55 -17.93 -12.73
CA THR A 49 -0.80 -18.32 -13.15
C THR A 49 -1.79 -17.21 -12.78
N VAL A 50 -2.16 -16.38 -13.75
CA VAL A 50 -3.29 -15.46 -13.62
C VAL A 50 -4.54 -16.21 -14.07
N HIS A 51 -5.46 -16.50 -13.15
CA HIS A 51 -6.77 -17.04 -13.52
C HIS A 51 -7.58 -15.93 -14.22
N GLN A 52 -7.77 -16.07 -15.53
CA GLN A 52 -8.66 -15.20 -16.31
C GLN A 52 -10.12 -15.51 -15.97
N ARG A 53 -10.93 -14.46 -15.87
CA ARG A 53 -12.39 -14.55 -15.89
C ARG A 53 -12.83 -14.70 -17.34
N SER A 54 -13.12 -15.92 -17.77
CA SER A 54 -13.89 -16.16 -19.00
C SER A 54 -15.38 -16.22 -18.66
N ASP A 55 -16.17 -15.50 -19.43
CA ASP A 55 -17.62 -15.67 -19.63
C ASP A 55 -18.58 -15.17 -18.52
N GLU A 56 -18.76 -13.86 -18.41
CA GLU A 56 -19.96 -13.26 -17.80
C GLU A 56 -20.64 -12.16 -18.65
N THR A 57 -20.36 -12.12 -19.95
CA THR A 57 -20.98 -11.16 -20.89
C THR A 57 -22.46 -11.42 -21.17
N ASN A 58 -23.06 -12.51 -20.66
CA ASN A 58 -24.44 -12.92 -20.98
C ASN A 58 -25.52 -12.53 -19.94
N ARG A 59 -25.24 -11.68 -18.96
CA ARG A 59 -26.26 -11.27 -17.95
C ARG A 59 -26.63 -9.77 -17.93
N LEU A 60 -26.19 -8.98 -18.89
CA LEU A 60 -26.44 -7.53 -18.93
C LEU A 60 -27.25 -7.12 -20.18
N SER A 61 -28.53 -7.51 -20.22
CA SER A 61 -29.47 -7.10 -21.27
C SER A 61 -30.48 -6.02 -20.85
N PHE A 62 -30.20 -5.28 -19.76
CA PHE A 62 -31.15 -4.27 -19.22
C PHE A 62 -30.53 -2.91 -18.85
N LEU A 63 -29.56 -2.40 -19.62
CA LEU A 63 -29.11 -1.00 -19.45
C LEU A 63 -29.09 -0.23 -20.79
N PRO A 64 -29.60 1.02 -20.85
CA PRO A 64 -29.66 1.81 -22.08
C PRO A 64 -28.26 2.15 -22.61
N THR A 65 -28.08 1.99 -23.91
CA THR A 65 -26.79 2.06 -24.63
C THR A 65 -26.37 3.48 -25.01
N SER A 66 -26.14 4.36 -24.04
CA SER A 66 -25.46 5.65 -24.32
C SER A 66 -24.51 6.16 -23.25
N GLU A 67 -24.19 5.37 -22.22
CA GLU A 67 -23.02 5.59 -21.39
C GLU A 67 -21.95 4.58 -21.85
N VAL A 68 -20.75 5.05 -22.17
CA VAL A 68 -19.58 4.16 -22.23
C VAL A 68 -19.58 3.42 -20.89
N ASN A 69 -19.73 2.09 -20.91
CA ASN A 69 -19.90 1.30 -19.69
C ASN A 69 -18.61 1.37 -18.85
N HIS A 70 -18.49 2.41 -18.01
CA HIS A 70 -17.32 2.71 -17.19
C HIS A 70 -17.07 1.67 -16.09
N GLU A 71 -18.03 0.78 -15.86
CA GLU A 71 -17.85 -0.42 -15.02
C GLU A 71 -17.01 -1.51 -15.71
N LEU A 72 -16.76 -1.41 -17.03
CA LEU A 72 -15.95 -2.38 -17.78
C LEU A 72 -14.44 -2.10 -17.77
N GLN A 73 -13.98 -1.01 -17.14
CA GLN A 73 -12.55 -0.75 -17.00
C GLN A 73 -11.90 -1.88 -16.19
N ASN A 74 -10.80 -2.41 -16.74
CA ASN A 74 -9.98 -3.39 -16.06
C ASN A 74 -9.12 -2.66 -15.02
N ASN A 75 -9.67 -2.47 -13.82
CA ASN A 75 -9.03 -1.74 -12.73
C ASN A 75 -8.38 -2.70 -11.71
N LEU A 76 -7.22 -2.32 -11.18
CA LEU A 76 -6.46 -3.10 -10.20
C LEU A 76 -6.37 -2.37 -8.85
N ILE A 77 -6.74 -3.05 -7.76
CA ILE A 77 -6.38 -2.66 -6.39
C ILE A 77 -5.19 -3.52 -5.96
N LEU A 78 -4.08 -2.91 -5.60
CA LEU A 78 -2.83 -3.58 -5.23
C LEU A 78 -2.40 -3.20 -3.81
N GLY A 79 -2.14 -4.19 -2.95
CA GLY A 79 -1.76 -3.93 -1.56
C GLY A 79 -0.82 -4.98 -0.99
N ALA A 80 -0.22 -4.68 0.16
CA ALA A 80 0.62 -5.61 0.92
C ALA A 80 -0.05 -6.01 2.23
N ALA A 81 -0.25 -7.31 2.41
CA ALA A 81 -0.97 -7.95 3.52
C ALA A 81 -0.07 -8.96 4.25
N VAL A 82 1.09 -8.50 4.73
CA VAL A 82 2.06 -9.35 5.44
C VAL A 82 1.81 -9.28 6.95
N GLY A 83 1.60 -10.44 7.58
CA GLY A 83 1.43 -10.54 9.04
C GLY A 83 0.12 -9.96 9.57
N LEU A 84 -0.90 -9.82 8.72
CA LEU A 84 -2.20 -9.28 9.11
C LEU A 84 -3.12 -10.37 9.69
N HIS A 85 -3.92 -9.98 10.69
CA HIS A 85 -4.99 -10.83 11.20
C HIS A 85 -6.10 -10.98 10.15
N LEU A 86 -6.77 -12.14 10.11
CA LEU A 86 -7.82 -12.46 9.13
C LEU A 86 -8.94 -11.40 9.12
N SER A 87 -9.38 -10.93 10.28
CA SER A 87 -10.44 -9.90 10.37
C SER A 87 -10.04 -8.56 9.74
N VAL A 88 -8.75 -8.19 9.79
CA VAL A 88 -8.24 -6.98 9.13
C VAL A 88 -8.27 -7.17 7.62
N LEU A 89 -7.83 -8.33 7.14
CA LEU A 89 -7.87 -8.66 5.73
C LEU A 89 -9.31 -8.71 5.20
N HIS A 90 -10.22 -9.36 5.94
CA HIS A 90 -11.64 -9.46 5.63
C HIS A 90 -12.27 -8.08 5.47
N ARG A 91 -12.06 -7.16 6.43
CA ARG A 91 -12.50 -5.77 6.32
C ARG A 91 -12.02 -5.11 5.02
N PHE A 92 -10.74 -5.23 4.71
CA PHE A 92 -10.18 -4.63 3.51
C PHE A 92 -10.83 -5.19 2.25
N VAL A 93 -10.80 -6.52 2.05
CA VAL A 93 -11.28 -7.15 0.82
C VAL A 93 -12.80 -7.01 0.65
N GLN A 94 -13.56 -7.13 1.73
CA GLN A 94 -15.02 -7.00 1.67
C GLN A 94 -15.41 -5.57 1.33
N SER A 95 -14.79 -4.56 1.96
CA SER A 95 -15.07 -3.15 1.63
C SER A 95 -14.67 -2.81 0.20
N ALA A 96 -13.50 -3.27 -0.24
CA ALA A 96 -13.00 -3.07 -1.60
C ALA A 96 -13.91 -3.72 -2.65
N ARG A 97 -14.28 -5.00 -2.47
CA ARG A 97 -15.15 -5.73 -3.40
C ARG A 97 -16.56 -5.16 -3.45
N THR A 98 -17.11 -4.72 -2.32
CA THR A 98 -18.43 -4.05 -2.26
C THR A 98 -18.39 -2.71 -3.00
N SER A 99 -17.27 -1.99 -2.89
CA SER A 99 -17.10 -0.68 -3.51
C SER A 99 -16.73 -0.76 -5.00
N CYS A 100 -16.03 -1.81 -5.42
CA CYS A 100 -15.71 -2.10 -6.81
C CYS A 100 -15.87 -3.61 -7.08
N ASN A 101 -17.05 -3.98 -7.57
CA ASN A 101 -17.43 -5.37 -7.86
C ASN A 101 -16.57 -6.01 -8.97
N LEU A 102 -16.13 -5.24 -9.96
CA LEU A 102 -15.40 -5.73 -11.13
C LEU A 102 -13.88 -5.51 -11.08
N CYS A 103 -13.35 -4.81 -10.05
CA CYS A 103 -11.91 -4.62 -9.92
C CYS A 103 -11.18 -5.95 -9.64
N THR A 104 -9.98 -6.09 -10.19
CA THR A 104 -9.03 -7.10 -9.72
C THR A 104 -8.44 -6.62 -8.39
N ILE A 105 -8.42 -7.49 -7.37
CA ILE A 105 -7.77 -7.19 -6.08
C ILE A 105 -6.57 -8.12 -5.97
N THR A 106 -5.36 -7.57 -5.94
CA THR A 106 -4.12 -8.33 -5.79
C THR A 106 -3.42 -7.98 -4.49
N LEU A 107 -3.11 -8.99 -3.68
CA LEU A 107 -2.47 -8.80 -2.38
C LEU A 107 -1.15 -9.56 -2.27
N LEU A 108 -0.10 -8.82 -1.92
CA LEU A 108 1.19 -9.35 -1.55
C LEU A 108 1.14 -9.94 -0.14
N VAL A 109 1.31 -11.25 -0.02
CA VAL A 109 1.20 -12.01 1.23
C VAL A 109 2.43 -12.87 1.47
N HIS A 110 2.62 -13.33 2.70
CA HIS A 110 3.66 -14.31 3.02
C HIS A 110 3.21 -15.72 2.60
N ASP A 111 4.14 -16.59 2.18
CA ASP A 111 3.85 -18.00 1.83
C ASP A 111 3.03 -18.74 2.90
N PHE A 112 3.32 -18.47 4.17
CA PHE A 112 2.58 -19.03 5.30
C PHE A 112 1.09 -18.66 5.26
N SER A 113 0.77 -17.39 4.97
CA SER A 113 -0.61 -16.94 4.84
C SER A 113 -1.30 -17.62 3.66
N MET A 114 -0.61 -17.86 2.54
CA MET A 114 -1.18 -18.62 1.41
C MET A 114 -1.50 -20.09 1.77
N ARG A 115 -0.84 -20.64 2.79
CA ARG A 115 -1.08 -22.01 3.27
C ARG A 115 -2.24 -22.11 4.27
N SER A 116 -2.75 -21.00 4.79
CA SER A 116 -3.95 -20.99 5.65
C SER A 116 -5.22 -21.27 4.85
N ASP A 117 -6.08 -22.17 5.37
CA ASP A 117 -7.40 -22.44 4.78
C ASP A 117 -8.28 -21.18 4.80
N ASP A 118 -8.25 -20.40 5.87
CA ASP A 118 -9.05 -19.18 5.99
C ASP A 118 -8.67 -18.12 4.96
N PHE A 119 -7.37 -17.96 4.70
CA PHE A 119 -6.89 -17.02 3.68
C PHE A 119 -7.28 -17.48 2.28
N ARG A 120 -7.21 -18.79 2.00
CA ARG A 120 -7.69 -19.35 0.72
C ARG A 120 -9.18 -19.16 0.55
N LEU A 121 -9.97 -19.50 1.58
CA LEU A 121 -11.41 -19.31 1.57
C LEU A 121 -11.79 -17.85 1.34
N LEU A 122 -11.14 -16.91 2.04
CA LEU A 122 -11.32 -15.48 1.81
C LEU A 122 -10.96 -15.09 0.37
N SER A 123 -9.86 -15.62 -0.15
CA SER A 123 -9.43 -15.39 -1.53
C SER A 123 -10.48 -15.85 -2.55
N ASP A 124 -11.06 -17.03 -2.32
CA ASP A 124 -12.07 -17.63 -3.20
C ASP A 124 -13.39 -16.85 -3.14
N VAL A 125 -13.86 -16.53 -1.92
CA VAL A 125 -15.12 -15.80 -1.69
C VAL A 125 -15.08 -14.38 -2.27
N PHE A 126 -13.95 -13.68 -2.13
CA PHE A 126 -13.83 -12.28 -2.58
C PHE A 126 -13.08 -12.12 -3.91
N HIS A 127 -12.73 -13.23 -4.57
CA HIS A 127 -11.97 -13.28 -5.81
C HIS A 127 -10.70 -12.42 -5.75
N VAL A 128 -9.86 -12.69 -4.76
CA VAL A 128 -8.58 -12.01 -4.54
C VAL A 128 -7.46 -12.81 -5.19
N VAL A 129 -6.53 -12.12 -5.83
CA VAL A 129 -5.29 -12.71 -6.34
C VAL A 129 -4.22 -12.56 -5.27
N LEU A 130 -3.66 -13.67 -4.79
CA LEU A 130 -2.58 -13.65 -3.81
C LEU A 130 -1.23 -13.80 -4.53
N ILE A 131 -0.30 -12.87 -4.29
CA ILE A 131 1.09 -12.97 -4.75
C ILE A 131 2.00 -13.24 -3.56
N PRO A 132 2.81 -14.31 -3.57
CA PRO A 132 3.76 -14.58 -2.50
C PRO A 132 4.95 -13.63 -2.57
N TYR A 133 5.26 -13.02 -1.44
CA TYR A 133 6.37 -12.10 -1.30
C TYR A 133 7.73 -12.74 -1.60
N GLN A 134 7.91 -14.01 -1.25
CA GLN A 134 9.16 -14.74 -1.46
C GLN A 134 9.55 -14.89 -2.94
N GLN A 135 8.59 -14.89 -3.86
CA GLN A 135 8.89 -15.02 -5.30
C GLN A 135 9.65 -13.81 -5.85
N PHE A 136 9.58 -12.67 -5.16
CA PHE A 136 10.22 -11.42 -5.58
C PHE A 136 11.40 -11.03 -4.69
N LEU A 137 11.74 -11.86 -3.71
CA LEU A 137 13.01 -11.74 -3.00
C LEU A 137 14.14 -12.12 -3.94
N LEU A 138 15.02 -11.16 -4.26
CA LEU A 138 16.23 -11.41 -5.02
C LEU A 138 17.04 -12.53 -4.35
N SER A 139 17.46 -13.51 -5.14
CA SER A 139 18.32 -14.65 -4.76
C SER A 139 19.77 -14.25 -4.43
N ASN A 140 20.03 -12.97 -4.11
CA ASN A 140 21.37 -12.46 -3.86
C ASN A 140 21.87 -12.92 -2.48
N LYS A 141 22.59 -14.04 -2.50
CA LYS A 141 23.33 -14.66 -1.38
C LYS A 141 24.45 -13.79 -0.79
N HIS A 142 24.68 -12.56 -1.27
CA HIS A 142 25.86 -11.79 -0.89
C HIS A 142 25.66 -10.56 -0.03
N GLU A 143 24.43 -10.17 0.25
CA GLU A 143 24.22 -9.27 1.38
C GLU A 143 22.97 -9.66 2.14
N THR A 144 23.16 -9.95 3.41
CA THR A 144 22.16 -9.86 4.47
C THR A 144 21.71 -8.40 4.58
N PHE A 145 21.12 -7.87 3.51
CA PHE A 145 20.78 -6.47 3.36
C PHE A 145 19.52 -6.25 4.18
N VAL A 146 19.77 -5.87 5.44
CA VAL A 146 18.90 -5.14 6.35
C VAL A 146 17.43 -5.38 6.05
N MET A 147 16.82 -6.27 6.84
CA MET A 147 15.37 -6.48 6.98
C MET A 147 14.62 -5.18 6.66
N THR A 148 14.34 -4.94 5.38
CA THR A 148 13.69 -3.72 4.96
C THR A 148 12.24 -4.06 5.21
N ALA A 149 11.62 -3.33 6.13
CA ALA A 149 10.24 -3.58 6.48
C ALA A 149 9.39 -3.58 5.20
N ILE A 150 8.32 -4.38 5.18
CA ILE A 150 7.40 -4.51 4.04
C ILE A 150 7.00 -3.15 3.42
N TYR A 151 6.99 -2.08 4.22
CA TYR A 151 6.83 -0.68 3.82
C TYR A 151 7.72 -0.25 2.65
N SER A 152 9.00 -0.62 2.63
CA SER A 152 9.94 -0.23 1.57
C SER A 152 9.98 -1.24 0.43
N GLN A 153 10.01 -2.54 0.74
CA GLN A 153 10.20 -3.60 -0.27
C GLN A 153 9.00 -3.78 -1.20
N ARG A 154 7.78 -3.48 -0.70
CA ARG A 154 6.57 -3.58 -1.51
C ARG A 154 6.68 -2.82 -2.83
N TRP A 155 7.38 -1.68 -2.85
CA TRP A 155 7.48 -0.84 -4.05
C TRP A 155 8.29 -1.52 -5.15
N THR A 156 9.43 -2.12 -4.79
CA THR A 156 10.23 -2.91 -5.73
C THR A 156 9.45 -4.14 -6.22
N ILE A 157 8.75 -4.83 -5.30
CA ILE A 157 7.96 -6.03 -5.64
C ILE A 157 6.76 -5.69 -6.55
N PHE A 158 6.02 -4.62 -6.24
CA PHE A 158 4.94 -4.14 -7.08
C PHE A 158 5.45 -3.74 -8.47
N SER A 159 6.60 -3.06 -8.53
CA SER A 159 7.25 -2.73 -9.81
C SER A 159 7.55 -4.00 -10.62
N SER A 160 8.21 -4.99 -10.02
CA SER A 160 8.53 -6.26 -10.70
C SER A 160 7.27 -7.01 -11.13
N TYR A 161 6.25 -7.09 -10.27
CA TYR A 161 5.00 -7.77 -10.57
C TYR A 161 4.29 -7.13 -11.78
N LEU A 162 4.13 -5.80 -11.79
CA LEU A 162 3.45 -5.13 -12.90
C LEU A 162 4.29 -5.17 -14.20
N GLN A 163 5.61 -5.13 -14.10
CA GLN A 163 6.49 -5.34 -15.27
C GLN A 163 6.36 -6.75 -15.84
N THR A 164 6.26 -7.79 -15.01
CA THR A 164 6.00 -9.16 -15.48
C THR A 164 4.68 -9.23 -16.24
N LEU A 165 3.60 -8.65 -15.71
CA LEU A 165 2.33 -8.58 -16.42
C LEU A 165 2.46 -7.85 -17.76
N GLN A 166 3.15 -6.72 -17.79
CA GLN A 166 3.38 -5.94 -19.01
C GLN A 166 4.15 -6.75 -20.07
N ASN A 167 5.17 -7.50 -19.67
CA ASN A 167 5.94 -8.38 -20.55
C ASN A 167 5.12 -9.56 -21.09
N GLU A 168 4.09 -9.99 -20.35
CA GLU A 168 3.10 -10.98 -20.78
C GLU A 168 1.98 -10.37 -21.66
N GLY A 169 2.08 -9.08 -22.02
CA GLY A 169 1.05 -8.39 -22.79
C GLY A 169 -0.23 -8.08 -22.01
N LYS A 170 -0.17 -8.13 -20.67
CA LYS A 170 -1.29 -7.80 -19.78
C LYS A 170 -1.14 -6.38 -19.26
N ALA A 171 -2.23 -5.64 -19.25
CA ALA A 171 -2.31 -4.31 -18.66
C ALA A 171 -3.68 -4.11 -17.98
N PHE A 172 -3.69 -3.20 -17.03
CA PHE A 172 -4.91 -2.64 -16.46
C PHE A 172 -5.13 -1.24 -17.04
N ASP A 173 -6.32 -0.70 -16.92
CA ASP A 173 -6.59 0.70 -17.26
C ASP A 173 -6.03 1.61 -16.16
N ASN A 174 -6.37 1.28 -14.91
CA ASN A 174 -5.98 2.04 -13.73
C ASN A 174 -5.55 1.13 -12.59
N VAL A 175 -4.67 1.64 -11.73
CA VAL A 175 -4.18 0.94 -10.54
C VAL A 175 -4.32 1.85 -9.32
N PHE A 176 -4.90 1.30 -8.25
CA PHE A 176 -4.90 1.88 -6.92
C PHE A 176 -4.01 1.07 -6.01
N ILE A 177 -2.90 1.64 -5.57
CA ILE A 177 -1.99 1.05 -4.59
C ILE A 177 -2.34 1.59 -3.22
N CYS A 178 -2.60 0.73 -2.24
CA CYS A 178 -2.92 1.16 -0.89
C CYS A 178 -2.42 0.22 0.23
N ASP A 179 -2.26 0.78 1.44
CA ASP A 179 -2.08 0.00 2.66
C ASP A 179 -3.31 -0.87 2.92
N VAL A 180 -3.11 -2.12 3.33
CA VAL A 180 -4.21 -3.06 3.59
C VAL A 180 -4.71 -2.97 5.03
N SER A 181 -3.80 -2.74 5.97
CA SER A 181 -4.07 -2.91 7.40
C SER A 181 -5.05 -1.89 7.97
N ASP A 182 -5.10 -0.68 7.42
CA ASP A 182 -5.86 0.46 7.94
C ASP A 182 -6.61 1.25 6.87
N THR A 183 -6.92 0.62 5.74
CA THR A 183 -7.76 1.18 4.67
C THR A 183 -9.14 0.54 4.66
N VAL A 184 -10.17 1.35 4.42
CA VAL A 184 -11.55 0.93 4.14
C VAL A 184 -12.09 1.70 2.93
N PHE A 185 -12.77 0.99 2.04
CA PHE A 185 -13.47 1.59 0.91
C PHE A 185 -14.93 1.90 1.29
N GLN A 186 -15.40 3.08 0.88
CA GLN A 186 -16.80 3.48 0.99
C GLN A 186 -17.48 3.64 -0.38
N ALA A 187 -16.70 3.82 -1.45
CA ALA A 187 -17.17 3.88 -2.84
C ALA A 187 -16.05 3.51 -3.84
N ASN A 188 -16.41 3.35 -5.12
CA ASN A 188 -15.45 3.06 -6.18
C ASN A 188 -14.49 4.25 -6.42
N VAL A 189 -13.21 4.08 -6.06
CA VAL A 189 -12.18 5.11 -6.19
C VAL A 189 -11.88 5.49 -7.65
N PHE A 190 -12.02 4.55 -8.60
CA PHE A 190 -11.68 4.76 -10.01
C PHE A 190 -12.66 5.68 -10.73
N LYS A 191 -13.90 5.82 -10.24
CA LYS A 191 -14.91 6.72 -10.84
C LYS A 191 -14.46 8.18 -10.89
N HIS A 192 -13.58 8.59 -9.97
CA HIS A 192 -13.06 9.96 -9.94
C HIS A 192 -12.08 10.25 -11.09
N MET A 193 -11.39 9.25 -11.61
CA MET A 193 -10.45 9.43 -12.73
C MET A 193 -11.16 9.79 -14.02
N ASN A 194 -12.38 9.27 -14.24
CA ASN A 194 -13.18 9.57 -15.42
C ASN A 194 -13.44 11.07 -15.60
N THR A 195 -13.53 11.82 -14.50
CA THR A 195 -13.78 13.27 -14.52
C THR A 195 -12.51 14.12 -14.60
N MET A 196 -11.38 13.61 -14.10
CA MET A 196 -10.15 14.40 -13.96
C MET A 196 -9.10 14.06 -15.03
N GLY A 197 -9.16 12.87 -15.61
CA GLY A 197 -8.31 12.39 -16.71
C GLY A 197 -7.16 11.49 -16.27
N ASP A 198 -6.34 11.08 -17.23
CA ASP A 198 -5.18 10.21 -16.96
C ASP A 198 -4.08 10.93 -16.18
N GLY A 199 -3.27 10.14 -15.47
CA GLY A 199 -2.15 10.62 -14.66
C GLY A 199 -2.03 9.90 -13.32
N LEU A 200 -1.22 10.48 -12.43
CA LEU A 200 -0.95 10.00 -11.08
C LEU A 200 -1.64 10.89 -10.04
N TYR A 201 -2.47 10.30 -9.20
CA TYR A 201 -3.17 10.94 -8.10
C TYR A 201 -2.49 10.54 -6.79
N VAL A 202 -2.02 11.55 -6.07
CA VAL A 202 -1.35 11.39 -4.78
C VAL A 202 -2.14 12.17 -3.73
N PHE A 203 -2.28 11.58 -2.54
CA PHE A 203 -3.25 12.05 -1.55
C PHE A 203 -2.53 12.74 -0.39
N LEU A 204 -2.86 14.01 -0.18
CA LEU A 204 -2.25 14.83 0.86
C LEU A 204 -2.89 14.52 2.22
N GLU A 205 -2.09 14.51 3.28
CA GLU A 205 -2.59 14.22 4.64
C GLU A 205 -3.46 15.35 5.20
N ASP A 206 -2.98 16.58 5.14
CA ASP A 206 -3.70 17.81 5.52
C ASP A 206 -2.92 19.00 4.91
N ILE A 207 -3.61 19.91 4.22
CA ILE A 207 -2.94 21.00 3.48
C ILE A 207 -2.28 22.04 4.40
N HIS A 208 -2.66 22.09 5.67
CA HIS A 208 -2.15 23.05 6.64
C HIS A 208 -0.80 22.65 7.25
N PHE A 209 -0.37 21.40 7.04
CA PHE A 209 0.91 20.92 7.54
C PHE A 209 1.94 20.77 6.43
N ARG A 210 3.15 21.24 6.71
CA ARG A 210 4.28 21.12 5.80
C ARG A 210 5.24 20.00 6.22
N ILE A 211 6.00 19.47 5.25
CA ILE A 211 7.00 18.42 5.49
C ILE A 211 7.97 18.83 6.61
N SER A 212 8.46 20.08 6.61
CA SER A 212 9.43 20.56 7.61
C SER A 212 8.85 20.76 9.01
N GLU A 213 7.53 20.93 9.12
CA GLU A 213 6.84 21.15 10.41
C GLU A 213 6.58 19.85 11.15
N GLN A 214 6.57 18.73 10.44
CA GLN A 214 6.38 17.39 11.01
C GLN A 214 7.72 16.70 11.22
N LYS A 215 8.14 16.57 12.49
CA LYS A 215 9.44 16.01 12.90
C LYS A 215 9.79 14.69 12.20
N ILE A 216 8.83 13.77 12.09
CA ILE A 216 9.05 12.46 11.47
C ILE A 216 9.27 12.60 9.95
N ASN A 217 8.40 13.35 9.26
CA ASN A 217 8.54 13.60 7.82
C ASN A 217 9.83 14.36 7.48
N ALA A 218 10.16 15.40 8.23
CA ALA A 218 11.41 16.14 8.09
C ALA A 218 12.64 15.23 8.26
N ASN A 219 12.61 14.31 9.23
CA ASN A 219 13.67 13.36 9.48
C ASN A 219 13.84 12.35 8.33
N TRP A 220 12.74 11.86 7.74
CA TRP A 220 12.83 10.97 6.57
C TRP A 220 13.55 11.65 5.40
N ILE A 221 13.17 12.89 5.07
CA ILE A 221 13.85 13.65 3.99
C ILE A 221 15.31 13.90 4.35
N LYS A 222 15.59 14.39 5.56
CA LYS A 222 16.94 14.72 5.99
C LYS A 222 17.87 13.50 5.98
N ALA A 223 17.40 12.34 6.43
CA ALA A 223 18.21 11.14 6.49
C ALA A 223 18.43 10.50 5.11
N CYS A 224 17.47 10.62 4.20
CA CYS A 224 17.58 10.04 2.86
C CYS A 224 18.25 10.96 1.84
N TYR A 225 18.14 12.28 2.00
CA TYR A 225 18.52 13.26 0.99
C TYR A 225 19.27 14.48 1.54
N GLY A 226 19.51 14.55 2.85
CA GLY A 226 20.26 15.62 3.49
C GLY A 226 19.45 16.88 3.79
N GLN A 227 20.07 17.81 4.52
CA GLN A 227 19.44 19.04 4.99
C GLN A 227 19.04 19.98 3.84
N GLN A 228 19.84 20.04 2.77
CA GLN A 228 19.55 20.89 1.61
C GLN A 228 18.25 20.48 0.92
N MET A 229 18.02 19.17 0.77
CA MET A 229 16.76 18.68 0.20
C MET A 229 15.56 19.02 1.08
N LEU A 230 15.70 18.89 2.41
CA LEU A 230 14.65 19.31 3.34
C LEU A 230 14.33 20.81 3.21
N GLN A 231 15.32 21.67 2.96
CA GLN A 231 15.07 23.09 2.71
C GLN A 231 14.33 23.33 1.39
N GLN A 232 14.60 22.52 0.36
CA GLN A 232 13.97 22.65 -0.96
C GLN A 232 12.49 22.26 -0.97
N ILE A 233 12.13 21.13 -0.35
CA ILE A 233 10.75 20.60 -0.38
C ILE A 233 10.01 20.77 0.95
N GLY A 234 10.66 21.27 1.99
CA GLY A 234 10.12 21.32 3.35
C GLY A 234 8.82 22.11 3.47
N ASN A 235 8.63 23.13 2.64
CA ASN A 235 7.42 23.96 2.60
C ASN A 235 6.25 23.35 1.81
N LYS A 236 6.43 22.16 1.22
CA LYS A 236 5.37 21.44 0.51
C LYS A 236 4.48 20.70 1.51
N SER A 237 3.23 20.48 1.13
CA SER A 237 2.32 19.63 1.91
C SER A 237 2.81 18.18 1.92
N ILE A 238 2.35 17.40 2.89
CA ILE A 238 2.75 16.00 3.01
C ILE A 238 1.80 15.15 2.16
N SER A 239 2.34 14.39 1.23
CA SER A 239 1.63 13.35 0.47
C SER A 239 1.85 11.98 1.10
N CYS A 240 0.77 11.21 1.29
CA CYS A 240 0.81 9.92 1.95
C CYS A 240 1.18 8.79 0.97
N SER A 241 2.27 8.08 1.25
CA SER A 241 2.71 6.94 0.42
C SER A 241 1.79 5.72 0.56
N GLY A 242 0.94 5.67 1.59
CA GLY A 242 0.02 4.57 1.83
C GLY A 242 -1.17 4.52 0.89
N THR A 243 -1.35 5.52 0.02
CA THR A 243 -2.37 5.51 -1.05
C THR A 243 -1.87 6.25 -2.29
N VAL A 244 -1.95 5.60 -3.45
CA VAL A 244 -1.61 6.19 -4.76
C VAL A 244 -2.55 5.62 -5.81
N LEU A 245 -3.17 6.47 -6.62
CA LEU A 245 -4.05 6.06 -7.72
C LEU A 245 -3.45 6.55 -9.03
N GLY A 246 -3.60 5.81 -10.13
CA GLY A 246 -3.25 6.37 -11.42
C GLY A 246 -3.58 5.46 -12.58
N SER A 247 -3.48 6.01 -13.79
CA SER A 247 -3.54 5.24 -15.02
C SER A 247 -2.35 4.27 -15.06
N TRP A 248 -2.49 3.15 -15.75
CA TRP A 248 -1.42 2.15 -15.84
C TRP A 248 -0.04 2.72 -16.20
N PRO A 249 0.13 3.55 -17.24
CA PRO A 249 1.44 4.13 -17.56
C PRO A 249 2.01 4.98 -16.42
N ALA A 250 1.16 5.82 -15.79
CA ALA A 250 1.57 6.67 -14.68
C ALA A 250 2.05 5.86 -13.46
N ILE A 251 1.38 4.74 -13.16
CA ILE A 251 1.75 3.87 -12.05
C ILE A 251 3.04 3.11 -12.34
N ILE A 252 3.27 2.65 -13.58
CA ILE A 252 4.53 2.01 -13.97
C ILE A 252 5.72 2.99 -13.80
N THR A 253 5.58 4.23 -14.26
CA THR A 253 6.61 5.27 -14.10
C THR A 253 6.84 5.61 -12.63
N TYR A 254 5.76 5.78 -11.85
CA TYR A 254 5.84 6.03 -10.40
C TYR A 254 6.56 4.89 -9.65
N LEU A 255 6.19 3.63 -9.91
CA LEU A 255 6.81 2.47 -9.26
C LEU A 255 8.29 2.33 -9.62
N SER A 256 8.63 2.61 -10.88
CA SER A 256 10.02 2.61 -11.35
C SER A 256 10.83 3.69 -10.63
N ALA A 257 10.28 4.90 -10.45
CA ALA A 257 10.90 5.97 -9.68
C ALA A 257 11.07 5.59 -8.19
N MET A 258 10.03 5.04 -7.55
CA MET A 258 10.10 4.57 -6.15
C MET A 258 11.15 3.47 -5.96
N ALA A 259 11.12 2.43 -6.80
CA ALA A 259 12.05 1.31 -6.73
C ALA A 259 13.51 1.74 -6.93
N ALA A 260 13.78 2.62 -7.91
CA ALA A 260 15.11 3.16 -8.17
C ALA A 260 15.70 3.90 -6.95
N GLN A 261 14.86 4.57 -6.14
CA GLN A 261 15.33 5.19 -4.90
C GLN A 261 15.83 4.12 -3.93
N PHE A 262 15.05 3.07 -3.65
CA PHE A 262 15.46 2.03 -2.69
C PHE A 262 16.68 1.22 -3.12
N LEU A 263 16.93 1.08 -4.43
CA LEU A 263 18.13 0.41 -4.95
C LEU A 263 19.40 1.27 -4.80
N THR A 264 19.27 2.60 -4.73
CA THR A 264 20.42 3.53 -4.77
C THR A 264 20.63 4.31 -3.47
N ARG A 265 19.71 4.20 -2.49
CA ARG A 265 19.77 4.99 -1.26
C ARG A 265 20.80 4.45 -0.27
N SER A 266 21.29 5.36 0.57
CA SER A 266 22.25 5.04 1.64
C SER A 266 21.67 4.08 2.66
N ARG A 267 22.53 3.29 3.31
CA ARG A 267 22.14 2.40 4.43
C ARG A 267 21.47 3.16 5.57
N ALA A 268 21.81 4.44 5.77
CA ALA A 268 21.17 5.30 6.77
C ALA A 268 19.69 5.54 6.44
N CYS A 269 19.36 5.82 5.18
CA CYS A 269 17.97 5.93 4.73
C CYS A 269 17.23 4.61 4.89
N LEU A 270 17.82 3.51 4.44
CA LEU A 270 17.17 2.19 4.40
C LEU A 270 16.90 1.59 5.79
N ARG A 271 17.58 2.05 6.83
CA ARG A 271 17.38 1.60 8.22
C ARG A 271 16.22 2.32 8.93
N ILE A 272 15.65 3.37 8.34
CA ILE A 272 14.60 4.15 8.97
C ILE A 272 13.23 3.57 8.58
N VAL A 273 12.44 3.23 9.59
CA VAL A 273 11.07 2.74 9.40
C VAL A 273 10.18 3.85 8.82
N GLY A 274 9.36 3.51 7.83
CA GLY A 274 8.46 4.44 7.15
C GLY A 274 9.16 5.40 6.19
N ASN A 275 10.43 5.13 5.84
CA ASN A 275 11.19 5.97 4.90
C ASN A 275 10.55 6.06 3.49
N ASP A 276 9.62 5.17 3.15
CA ASP A 276 8.88 5.20 1.90
C ASP A 276 8.00 6.42 1.77
N GLN A 277 7.47 6.96 2.87
CA GLN A 277 6.80 8.26 2.85
C GLN A 277 7.78 9.38 2.43
N GLY A 278 9.00 9.39 2.96
CA GLY A 278 10.02 10.38 2.59
C GLY A 278 10.44 10.27 1.12
N VAL A 279 10.68 9.04 0.67
CA VAL A 279 11.01 8.74 -0.73
C VAL A 279 9.88 9.18 -1.67
N HIS A 280 8.63 8.87 -1.32
CA HIS A 280 7.43 9.26 -2.06
C HIS A 280 7.32 10.79 -2.21
N ASN A 281 7.44 11.53 -1.11
CA ASN A 281 7.40 13.01 -1.15
C ASN A 281 8.56 13.58 -1.98
N PHE A 282 9.76 13.00 -1.86
CA PHE A 282 10.92 13.42 -2.64
C PHE A 282 10.68 13.28 -4.15
N ILE A 283 10.22 12.12 -4.63
CA ILE A 283 10.04 11.90 -6.08
C ILE A 283 8.91 12.77 -6.66
N ILE A 284 7.85 13.04 -5.90
CA ILE A 284 6.74 13.91 -6.31
C ILE A 284 7.23 15.35 -6.46
N TYR A 285 7.89 15.90 -5.44
CA TYR A 285 8.24 17.32 -5.41
C TYR A 285 9.51 17.68 -6.19
N ASN A 286 10.28 16.69 -6.65
CA ASN A 286 11.45 16.89 -7.52
C ASN A 286 11.20 16.48 -8.98
N GLY A 287 9.96 16.17 -9.36
CA GLY A 287 9.62 15.88 -10.76
C GLY A 287 10.29 14.61 -11.32
N LEU A 288 10.50 13.59 -10.47
CA LEU A 288 11.18 12.35 -10.85
C LEU A 288 10.25 11.30 -11.47
N ILE A 289 9.07 11.72 -11.92
CA ILE A 289 8.06 10.88 -12.56
C ILE A 289 7.79 11.52 -13.94
N PRO A 290 8.66 11.24 -14.93
CA PRO A 290 8.60 11.90 -16.23
C PRO A 290 7.29 11.60 -16.96
N ASP A 291 6.91 12.51 -17.86
CA ASP A 291 5.76 12.36 -18.77
C ASP A 291 4.44 11.98 -18.08
N THR A 292 4.31 12.34 -16.80
CA THR A 292 3.17 11.98 -15.96
C THR A 292 2.57 13.23 -15.34
N LYS A 293 1.30 13.50 -15.64
CA LYS A 293 0.53 14.54 -14.94
C LYS A 293 0.26 14.08 -13.51
N ILE A 294 0.66 14.88 -12.52
CA ILE A 294 0.44 14.60 -11.11
C ILE A 294 -0.70 15.47 -10.57
N TYR A 295 -1.70 14.84 -9.97
CA TYR A 295 -2.79 15.47 -9.24
C TYR A 295 -2.53 15.35 -7.74
N LEU A 296 -2.30 16.49 -7.10
CA LEU A 296 -2.22 16.57 -5.64
C LEU A 296 -3.64 16.68 -5.09
N MET A 297 -4.13 15.61 -4.48
CA MET A 297 -5.50 15.54 -3.96
C MET A 297 -5.51 15.91 -2.47
N PRO A 298 -6.07 17.07 -2.08
CA PRO A 298 -6.14 17.47 -0.68
C PRO A 298 -7.01 16.51 0.12
N HIS A 299 -6.67 16.26 1.40
CA HIS A 299 -7.57 15.58 2.31
C HIS A 299 -8.94 16.28 2.33
N GLU A 300 -8.96 17.59 2.49
CA GLU A 300 -10.17 18.37 2.76
C GLU A 300 -11.21 18.29 1.67
N THR A 301 -10.81 18.17 0.41
CA THR A 301 -11.71 18.24 -0.75
C THR A 301 -11.56 17.08 -1.71
N GLY A 302 -10.60 16.20 -1.49
CA GLY A 302 -10.37 15.00 -2.28
C GLY A 302 -11.38 13.90 -1.98
N PHE A 303 -11.17 12.77 -2.62
CA PHE A 303 -12.01 11.57 -2.50
C PHE A 303 -11.30 10.43 -1.75
N VAL A 304 -10.07 10.63 -1.29
CA VAL A 304 -9.41 9.73 -0.34
C VAL A 304 -9.08 10.54 0.91
N GLY A 305 -9.60 10.08 2.05
CA GLY A 305 -9.38 10.71 3.35
C GLY A 305 -8.25 10.02 4.10
N THR A 306 -7.08 10.65 4.18
CA THR A 306 -5.94 10.20 5.00
C THR A 306 -6.00 10.80 6.39
N LEU A 307 -6.03 9.98 7.45
CA LEU A 307 -6.40 10.44 8.81
C LEU A 307 -5.22 10.67 9.79
N ALA A 308 -3.96 10.70 9.34
CA ALA A 308 -2.81 10.91 10.22
C ALA A 308 -2.77 12.29 10.89
N LEU A 309 -3.00 13.36 10.13
CA LEU A 309 -2.87 14.75 10.59
C LEU A 309 -4.18 15.52 10.79
N PRO A 310 -5.24 15.29 10.00
CA PRO A 310 -6.50 16.01 10.17
C PRO A 310 -7.03 15.89 11.60
N LYS A 311 -7.32 17.03 12.21
CA LYS A 311 -7.91 17.12 13.56
C LYS A 311 -9.43 17.05 13.57
N TRP A 312 -10.02 16.84 12.40
CA TRP A 312 -11.46 16.83 12.21
C TRP A 312 -11.88 15.55 11.49
N LEU A 313 -13.11 15.12 11.78
CA LEU A 313 -13.71 13.96 11.16
C LEU A 313 -15.22 14.20 11.10
N LYS A 314 -15.76 14.33 9.90
CA LYS A 314 -17.20 14.47 9.69
C LYS A 314 -17.80 13.14 9.24
N ARG A 315 -18.97 12.79 9.78
CA ARG A 315 -19.72 11.61 9.36
C ARG A 315 -21.18 11.96 9.10
N ASN A 316 -21.83 11.24 8.18
CA ASN A 316 -23.28 11.30 8.03
C ASN A 316 -23.99 10.32 8.99
N LYS A 317 -25.33 10.34 8.99
CA LYS A 317 -26.18 9.48 9.85
C LYS A 317 -26.01 7.97 9.62
N PHE A 318 -25.41 7.58 8.50
CA PHE A 318 -25.15 6.18 8.14
C PHE A 318 -23.72 5.74 8.47
N GLY A 319 -22.91 6.63 9.06
CA GLY A 319 -21.54 6.34 9.46
C GLY A 319 -20.49 6.53 8.36
N TYR A 320 -20.87 7.00 7.17
CA TYR A 320 -19.91 7.35 6.12
C TYR A 320 -19.12 8.59 6.50
N ILE A 321 -17.81 8.55 6.25
CA ILE A 321 -16.89 9.64 6.49
C ILE A 321 -16.92 10.60 5.31
N LEU A 322 -17.03 11.89 5.62
CA LEU A 322 -17.20 12.96 4.65
C LEU A 322 -15.99 13.89 4.62
N ASN A 323 -15.71 14.46 3.45
CA ASN A 323 -14.77 15.57 3.28
C ASN A 323 -15.41 16.91 3.72
N SER A 324 -14.66 18.02 3.58
CA SER A 324 -15.13 19.37 3.96
C SER A 324 -16.30 19.87 3.12
N ARG A 325 -16.47 19.33 1.90
CA ARG A 325 -17.61 19.58 1.00
C ARG A 325 -18.83 18.71 1.31
N SER A 326 -18.78 17.91 2.38
CA SER A 326 -19.82 16.94 2.74
C SER A 326 -20.01 15.81 1.72
N GLU A 327 -19.01 15.56 0.87
CA GLU A 327 -18.98 14.43 -0.05
C GLU A 327 -18.37 13.22 0.68
N ILE A 328 -18.82 12.01 0.34
CA ILE A 328 -18.27 10.78 0.91
C ILE A 328 -16.87 10.55 0.34
N TYR A 329 -15.87 10.33 1.20
CA TYR A 329 -14.58 9.83 0.72
C TYR A 329 -14.76 8.44 0.11
N ALA A 330 -14.34 8.21 -1.12
CA ALA A 330 -14.34 6.87 -1.73
C ALA A 330 -13.48 5.88 -0.94
N VAL A 331 -12.34 6.35 -0.39
CA VAL A 331 -11.44 5.54 0.44
C VAL A 331 -11.06 6.31 1.69
N VAL A 332 -10.98 5.61 2.82
CA VAL A 332 -10.50 6.17 4.09
C VAL A 332 -9.30 5.35 4.53
N HIS A 333 -8.16 6.04 4.69
CA HIS A 333 -6.89 5.44 5.05
C HIS A 333 -6.47 5.88 6.46
N GLN A 334 -5.72 5.02 7.16
CA GLN A 334 -5.29 5.20 8.54
C GLN A 334 -6.45 5.28 9.53
N ILE A 335 -7.47 4.44 9.35
CA ILE A 335 -8.64 4.36 10.27
C ILE A 335 -8.23 4.06 11.71
N ASN A 336 -7.05 3.46 11.92
CA ASN A 336 -6.46 3.16 13.22
C ASN A 336 -6.03 4.42 14.01
N ARG A 337 -6.01 5.60 13.37
CA ARG A 337 -5.74 6.90 14.04
C ARG A 337 -6.95 7.41 14.83
N SER A 338 -8.12 6.81 14.63
CA SER A 338 -9.32 7.08 15.42
C SER A 338 -9.83 5.79 16.07
N PRO A 339 -9.70 5.63 17.40
CA PRO A 339 -10.25 4.48 18.11
C PRO A 339 -11.75 4.28 17.86
N GLN A 340 -12.49 5.37 17.71
CA GLN A 340 -13.91 5.33 17.41
C GLN A 340 -14.20 4.75 16.01
N LEU A 341 -13.41 5.12 14.99
CA LEU A 341 -13.54 4.57 13.64
C LEU A 341 -13.13 3.11 13.59
N LEU A 342 -12.00 2.77 14.22
CA LEU A 342 -11.56 1.38 14.29
C LEU A 342 -12.62 0.49 14.96
N ALA A 343 -13.21 0.95 16.07
CA ALA A 343 -14.30 0.25 16.72
C ALA A 343 -15.56 0.14 15.84
N GLN A 344 -15.91 1.18 15.07
CA GLN A 344 -17.01 1.15 14.11
C GLN A 344 -16.77 0.08 13.05
N PHE A 345 -15.63 0.11 12.36
CA PHE A 345 -15.36 -0.83 11.28
C PHE A 345 -15.14 -2.27 11.76
N ASN A 346 -14.60 -2.47 12.96
CA ASN A 346 -14.55 -3.80 13.57
C ASN A 346 -15.95 -4.36 13.87
N ARG A 347 -16.95 -3.49 14.14
CA ARG A 347 -18.34 -3.95 14.28
C ARG A 347 -19.02 -4.26 12.95
N VAL A 348 -18.67 -3.53 11.88
CA VAL A 348 -19.24 -3.74 10.54
C VAL A 348 -18.67 -5.02 9.89
N TYR A 349 -17.36 -5.23 10.04
CA TYR A 349 -16.63 -6.29 9.36
C TYR A 349 -16.15 -7.35 10.36
N GLN A 350 -17.09 -8.14 10.87
CA GLN A 350 -16.81 -9.20 11.84
C GLN A 350 -16.45 -10.52 11.15
N THR A 351 -15.63 -11.32 11.82
CA THR A 351 -15.47 -12.75 11.55
C THR A 351 -16.21 -13.51 12.63
N LEU A 352 -16.68 -14.73 12.33
CA LEU A 352 -17.26 -15.59 13.36
C LEU A 352 -16.14 -16.02 14.34
N PRO A 353 -16.38 -15.97 15.65
CA PRO A 353 -15.39 -16.43 16.61
C PRO A 353 -15.29 -17.97 16.63
N ASP A 354 -14.11 -18.49 16.98
CA ASP A 354 -13.78 -19.92 16.92
C ASP A 354 -14.74 -20.79 17.72
N ASP A 355 -15.28 -20.29 18.83
CA ASP A 355 -16.24 -21.02 19.66
C ASP A 355 -17.60 -21.21 18.98
N VAL A 356 -17.96 -20.33 18.03
CA VAL A 356 -19.16 -20.48 17.20
C VAL A 356 -18.89 -21.47 16.08
N LEU A 357 -17.73 -21.37 15.42
CA LEU A 357 -17.35 -22.25 14.30
C LEU A 357 -17.14 -23.70 14.74
N ASN A 358 -16.61 -23.92 15.94
CA ASN A 358 -16.29 -25.24 16.47
C ASN A 358 -17.43 -25.89 17.26
N ARG A 359 -18.61 -25.25 17.35
CA ARG A 359 -19.79 -25.91 17.92
C ARG A 359 -20.19 -27.05 16.99
N LYS A 360 -20.04 -28.28 17.47
CA LYS A 360 -20.66 -29.44 16.83
C LYS A 360 -22.17 -29.21 16.85
N ALA A 361 -22.77 -29.25 15.66
CA ALA A 361 -24.21 -29.12 15.47
C ALA A 361 -25.00 -30.16 16.27
#